data_AF-A0A7V5S860-F1
#
_entry.id   AF-A0A7V5S860-F1
#
_cell.length_a   1.000
_cell.length_b   1.000
_cell.length_c   1.000
_cell.angle_alpha   90.00
_cell.angle_beta   90.00
_cell.angle_gamma   90.00
#
_symmetry.space_group_name_H-M   'P 1'
#
loop_
_entity.id
_entity.type
_entity.pdbx_description
1 polymer ?
#
loop_
_entity_poly.entity_id
_entity_poly.type
_entity_poly.pdbx_seq_one_letter_code
_entity_poly.pdbx_strand_id
1 'polypeptide(L)'
;MGITLKQILDLVGKLDDTPGGETPRERFRHFLKTNVKEVGQLQDYVQECLRNSGDQYSRALQDLVNHLGHFLGFEVTFGRYKGTQDEIGFDGHWKSPKGFHVVVEVKTTEVYPVKVTTLIGYVDRLIEQGEIQDWNHALGLYVVGRPDPEIKQLENNIIAHMTREGNTRPLRIISVESLLSLAEMMNEYDVNHEDILTILRPSGPRIDFFIDLMVRLMSRREPEPSLPEETRDKKEISKVEAYWLAPVRSNNERTAEEVIQTLVGDEKIYAFGERTPGRKQLKPGDWICFYASDKGVVAHARVKTYPEKKFHPKVREPEKYPWVFSLHEVKLYLDKPVVINSDLRNQLDAFQGRDPSKSWAWFVQATRRITEHDFKLLTRA
;
A
#
# COMPACT_ATOMS: atom_id res chain seq x y z
N MET A 1 -19.07 0.93 -13.71
CA MET A 1 -18.62 -0.45 -13.48
C MET A 1 -17.25 -0.59 -14.14
N GLY A 2 -16.19 -0.62 -13.34
CA GLY A 2 -14.82 -0.84 -13.85
C GLY A 2 -14.60 -2.32 -14.15
N ILE A 3 -13.82 -2.64 -15.18
CA ILE A 3 -13.40 -4.01 -15.46
C ILE A 3 -12.42 -4.47 -14.36
N THR A 4 -12.58 -5.67 -13.81
CA THR A 4 -11.65 -6.18 -12.78
C THR A 4 -10.37 -6.70 -13.39
N LEU A 5 -9.30 -6.81 -12.60
CA LEU A 5 -8.05 -7.40 -13.09
C LEU A 5 -8.27 -8.84 -13.56
N LYS A 6 -9.04 -9.64 -12.82
CA LYS A 6 -9.38 -11.00 -13.21
C LYS A 6 -10.05 -11.04 -14.59
N GLN A 7 -11.03 -10.17 -14.85
CA GLN A 7 -11.68 -10.10 -16.16
C GLN A 7 -10.69 -9.74 -17.27
N ILE A 8 -9.78 -8.80 -17.01
CA ILE A 8 -8.71 -8.46 -17.97
C ILE A 8 -7.82 -9.68 -18.23
N LEU A 9 -7.35 -10.35 -17.18
CA LEU A 9 -6.49 -11.53 -17.27
C LEU A 9 -7.17 -12.68 -18.02
N ASP A 10 -8.46 -12.90 -17.79
CA ASP A 10 -9.27 -13.89 -18.51
C ASP A 10 -9.39 -13.56 -20.01
N LEU A 11 -9.45 -12.27 -20.37
CA LEU A 11 -9.49 -11.79 -21.76
C LEU A 11 -8.13 -11.86 -22.47
N VAL A 12 -7.03 -11.47 -21.79
CA VAL A 12 -5.69 -11.46 -22.42
C VAL A 12 -5.06 -12.86 -22.46
N GLY A 13 -5.43 -13.75 -21.53
CA GLY A 13 -4.90 -15.10 -21.39
C GLY A 13 -3.77 -15.22 -20.38
N LYS A 14 -3.16 -16.41 -20.30
CA LYS A 14 -2.08 -16.71 -19.35
C LYS A 14 -0.83 -15.87 -19.65
N LEU A 15 -0.38 -15.09 -18.68
CA LEU A 15 0.83 -14.28 -18.79
C LEU A 15 2.06 -15.21 -18.77
N ASP A 16 2.88 -15.17 -19.80
CA ASP A 16 4.15 -15.90 -19.88
C ASP A 16 5.16 -15.17 -20.78
N ASP A 17 6.36 -15.73 -20.90
CA ASP A 17 7.47 -15.14 -21.67
C ASP A 17 7.53 -15.66 -23.13
N THR A 18 6.40 -16.11 -23.68
CA THR A 18 6.33 -16.46 -25.10
C THR A 18 6.71 -15.23 -25.94
N PRO A 19 7.63 -15.35 -26.92
CA PRO A 19 8.03 -14.22 -27.75
C PRO A 19 6.93 -13.82 -28.75
N GLY A 20 6.88 -12.55 -29.12
CA GLY A 20 5.95 -12.01 -30.12
C GLY A 20 5.18 -10.77 -29.62
N GLY A 21 4.70 -9.95 -30.56
CA GLY A 21 4.01 -8.69 -30.24
C GLY A 21 2.55 -8.84 -29.78
N GLU A 22 1.93 -9.98 -30.05
CA GLU A 22 0.52 -10.26 -29.74
C GLU A 22 0.38 -11.37 -28.69
N THR A 23 1.33 -11.48 -27.76
CA THR A 23 1.27 -12.46 -26.67
C THR A 23 0.35 -11.94 -25.56
N PRO A 24 -0.17 -12.80 -24.66
CA PRO A 24 -0.94 -12.36 -23.50
C PRO A 24 -0.23 -11.28 -22.68
N ARG A 25 1.09 -11.39 -22.52
CA ARG A 25 1.95 -10.41 -21.85
C ARG A 25 1.92 -9.05 -22.53
N GLU A 26 2.17 -9.00 -23.84
CA GLU A 26 2.20 -7.72 -24.57
C GLU A 26 0.80 -7.09 -24.65
N ARG A 27 -0.26 -7.90 -24.80
CA ARG A 27 -1.64 -7.39 -24.71
C ARG A 27 -1.96 -6.79 -23.35
N PHE A 28 -1.51 -7.42 -22.26
CA PHE A 28 -1.69 -6.87 -20.91
C PHE A 28 -0.95 -5.55 -20.73
N ARG A 29 0.33 -5.49 -21.09
CA ARG A 29 1.14 -4.26 -21.03
C ARG A 29 0.56 -3.14 -21.89
N HIS A 30 0.06 -3.47 -23.08
CA HIS A 30 -0.65 -2.53 -23.94
C HIS A 30 -1.94 -2.02 -23.28
N PHE A 31 -2.73 -2.92 -22.67
CA PHE A 31 -3.91 -2.53 -21.91
C PHE A 31 -3.56 -1.56 -20.77
N LEU A 32 -2.51 -1.84 -19.99
CA LEU A 32 -2.05 -0.94 -18.92
C LEU A 32 -1.70 0.44 -19.50
N LYS A 33 -0.90 0.47 -20.56
CA LYS A 33 -0.49 1.72 -21.21
C LYS A 33 -1.67 2.52 -21.76
N THR A 34 -2.66 1.87 -22.37
CA THR A 34 -3.75 2.56 -23.07
C THR A 34 -4.91 2.93 -22.13
N ASN A 35 -5.23 2.07 -21.16
CA ASN A 35 -6.46 2.19 -20.37
C ASN A 35 -6.25 2.56 -18.90
N VAL A 36 -5.06 2.30 -18.33
CA VAL A 36 -4.77 2.60 -16.92
C VAL A 36 -4.04 3.93 -16.82
N LYS A 37 -4.83 4.99 -16.70
CA LYS A 37 -4.35 6.39 -16.70
C LYS A 37 -4.39 7.07 -15.34
N GLU A 38 -5.08 6.45 -14.38
CA GLU A 38 -5.29 7.02 -13.05
C GLU A 38 -4.70 6.10 -11.99
N VAL A 39 -4.06 6.68 -10.97
CA VAL A 39 -3.41 5.91 -9.89
C VAL A 39 -4.43 5.05 -9.13
N GLY A 40 -5.68 5.52 -9.00
CA GLY A 40 -6.75 4.76 -8.34
C GLY A 40 -7.10 3.44 -9.05
N GLN A 41 -7.12 3.44 -10.39
CA GLN A 41 -7.32 2.20 -11.17
C GLN A 41 -6.15 1.22 -10.99
N LEU A 42 -4.92 1.75 -11.00
CA LEU A 42 -3.73 0.95 -10.77
C LEU A 42 -3.73 0.33 -9.35
N GLN A 43 -4.12 1.12 -8.35
CA GLN A 43 -4.29 0.67 -6.97
C GLN A 43 -5.32 -0.46 -6.87
N ASP A 44 -6.47 -0.36 -7.55
CA ASP A 44 -7.51 -1.39 -7.53
C ASP A 44 -6.97 -2.75 -8.05
N TYR A 45 -6.22 -2.73 -9.15
CA TYR A 45 -5.60 -3.94 -9.72
C TYR A 45 -4.48 -4.50 -8.86
N VAL A 46 -3.63 -3.65 -8.31
CA VAL A 46 -2.59 -4.06 -7.37
C VAL A 46 -3.21 -4.77 -6.18
N GLN A 47 -4.23 -4.19 -5.55
CA GLN A 47 -4.88 -4.83 -4.41
C GLN A 47 -5.58 -6.13 -4.82
N GLU A 48 -6.09 -6.24 -6.05
CA GLU A 48 -6.63 -7.51 -6.54
C GLU A 48 -5.55 -8.60 -6.66
N CYS A 49 -4.35 -8.27 -7.15
CA CYS A 49 -3.20 -9.17 -7.09
C CYS A 49 -2.88 -9.56 -5.65
N LEU A 50 -2.83 -8.58 -4.74
CA LEU A 50 -2.50 -8.81 -3.33
C LEU A 50 -3.60 -9.51 -2.55
N ARG A 51 -4.82 -9.67 -3.05
CA ARG A 51 -5.87 -10.49 -2.42
C ARG A 51 -5.85 -11.94 -2.89
N ASN A 52 -5.44 -12.17 -4.13
CA ASN A 52 -5.39 -13.48 -4.76
C ASN A 52 -4.00 -14.11 -4.67
N SER A 53 -3.86 -15.35 -5.14
CA SER A 53 -2.60 -16.10 -5.14
C SER A 53 -2.41 -16.82 -6.47
N GLY A 54 -1.16 -17.17 -6.77
CA GLY A 54 -0.77 -17.92 -7.96
C GLY A 54 -0.02 -17.09 -9.00
N ASP A 55 0.76 -17.79 -9.83
CA ASP A 55 1.68 -17.23 -10.83
C ASP A 55 1.10 -16.08 -11.66
N GLN A 56 -0.16 -16.19 -12.09
CA GLN A 56 -0.80 -15.19 -12.94
C GLN A 56 -0.88 -13.83 -12.23
N TYR A 57 -1.24 -13.82 -10.94
CA TYR A 57 -1.32 -12.59 -10.14
C TYR A 57 0.08 -12.08 -9.76
N SER A 58 1.06 -12.97 -9.56
CA SER A 58 2.45 -12.57 -9.34
C SER A 58 3.05 -11.86 -10.56
N ARG A 59 2.82 -12.40 -11.76
CA ARG A 59 3.23 -11.81 -13.04
C ARG A 59 2.50 -10.50 -13.32
N ALA A 60 1.20 -10.46 -13.05
CA ALA A 60 0.42 -9.23 -13.17
C ALA A 60 0.91 -8.15 -12.19
N LEU A 61 1.24 -8.51 -10.93
CA LEU A 61 1.80 -7.56 -9.97
C LEU A 61 3.13 -6.99 -10.45
N GLN A 62 4.01 -7.82 -11.01
CA GLN A 62 5.27 -7.36 -11.59
C GLN A 62 5.04 -6.27 -12.65
N ASP A 63 4.16 -6.53 -13.61
CA ASP A 63 3.85 -5.57 -14.66
C ASP A 63 3.11 -4.33 -14.13
N LEU A 64 2.22 -4.47 -13.13
CA LEU A 64 1.56 -3.32 -12.49
C LEU A 64 2.55 -2.43 -11.73
N VAL A 65 3.52 -3.02 -11.01
CA VAL A 65 4.59 -2.28 -10.34
C VAL A 65 5.46 -1.55 -11.37
N ASN A 66 5.79 -2.18 -12.49
CA ASN A 66 6.50 -1.51 -13.57
C ASN A 66 5.68 -0.36 -14.17
N HIS A 67 4.39 -0.56 -14.40
CA HIS A 67 3.51 0.50 -14.88
C HIS A 67 3.41 1.66 -13.88
N LEU A 68 3.49 1.39 -12.57
CA LEU A 68 3.59 2.42 -11.52
C LEU A 68 4.85 3.29 -11.67
N GLY A 69 5.96 2.73 -12.18
CA GLY A 69 7.16 3.49 -12.52
C GLY A 69 6.90 4.64 -13.50
N HIS A 70 5.97 4.46 -14.46
CA HIS A 70 5.56 5.54 -15.36
C HIS A 70 4.85 6.69 -14.64
N PHE A 71 3.98 6.39 -13.67
CA PHE A 71 3.32 7.41 -12.85
C PHE A 71 4.33 8.20 -12.00
N LEU A 72 5.46 7.58 -11.65
CA LEU A 72 6.55 8.22 -10.93
C LEU A 72 7.50 9.01 -11.86
N GLY A 73 7.17 9.15 -13.14
CA GLY A 73 7.95 9.94 -14.10
C GLY A 73 9.16 9.22 -14.69
N PHE A 74 9.25 7.89 -14.57
CA PHE A 74 10.32 7.11 -15.18
C PHE A 74 9.95 6.62 -16.59
N GLU A 75 10.97 6.51 -17.44
CA GLU A 75 10.93 5.61 -18.59
C GLU A 75 11.12 4.18 -18.08
N VAL A 76 10.21 3.27 -18.43
CA VAL A 76 10.19 1.91 -17.87
C VAL A 76 10.41 0.87 -18.96
N THR A 77 11.39 0.01 -18.73
CA THR A 77 11.58 -1.24 -19.45
C THR A 77 11.08 -2.38 -18.56
N PHE A 78 10.12 -3.14 -19.08
CA PHE A 78 9.57 -4.29 -18.37
C PHE A 78 10.49 -5.50 -18.53
N GLY A 79 10.75 -6.20 -17.42
CA GLY A 79 11.50 -7.44 -17.40
C GLY A 79 10.69 -8.66 -17.85
N ARG A 80 11.34 -9.83 -17.77
CA ARG A 80 10.69 -11.13 -18.00
C ARG A 80 10.06 -11.65 -16.72
N TYR A 81 9.15 -12.61 -16.84
CA TYR A 81 8.63 -13.32 -15.67
C TYR A 81 9.55 -14.44 -15.18
N LYS A 82 10.43 -14.95 -16.06
CA LYS A 82 11.45 -15.96 -15.73
C LYS A 82 12.80 -15.54 -16.29
N GLY A 83 13.83 -15.63 -15.45
CA GLY A 83 15.22 -15.43 -15.85
C GLY A 83 15.69 -16.49 -16.87
N THR A 84 16.45 -16.04 -17.86
CA THR A 84 17.19 -16.91 -18.80
C THR A 84 18.68 -16.71 -18.61
N GLN A 85 19.52 -17.58 -19.18
CA GLN A 85 20.98 -17.42 -19.08
C GLN A 85 21.48 -16.22 -19.90
N ASP A 86 20.79 -15.89 -20.99
CA ASP A 86 21.27 -14.91 -21.98
C ASP A 86 20.85 -13.47 -21.65
N GLU A 87 19.73 -13.27 -20.95
CA GLU A 87 19.19 -11.94 -20.64
C GLU A 87 19.39 -11.57 -19.16
N ILE A 88 19.31 -10.29 -18.83
CA ILE A 88 19.34 -9.83 -17.44
C ILE A 88 17.96 -10.08 -16.83
N GLY A 89 17.91 -10.83 -15.72
CA GLY A 89 16.66 -11.29 -15.13
C GLY A 89 15.96 -10.31 -14.19
N PHE A 90 16.21 -9.00 -14.30
CA PHE A 90 15.47 -8.02 -13.49
C PHE A 90 13.98 -8.04 -13.85
N ASP A 91 13.14 -7.66 -12.90
CA ASP A 91 11.71 -7.55 -13.13
C ASP A 91 11.35 -6.23 -13.83
N GLY A 92 12.12 -5.17 -13.56
CA GLY A 92 11.96 -3.86 -14.19
C GLY A 92 13.25 -3.05 -14.22
N HIS A 93 13.39 -2.18 -15.21
CA HIS A 93 14.44 -1.19 -15.29
C HIS A 93 13.83 0.18 -15.57
N TRP A 94 13.94 1.08 -14.60
CA TRP A 94 13.35 2.41 -14.65
C TRP A 94 14.44 3.45 -14.80
N LYS A 95 14.34 4.27 -15.83
CA LYS A 95 15.29 5.34 -16.13
C LYS A 95 14.66 6.70 -15.87
N SER A 96 15.29 7.45 -14.99
CA SER A 96 14.97 8.85 -14.75
C SER A 96 15.41 9.69 -15.95
N PRO A 97 14.67 10.75 -16.31
CA PRO A 97 15.11 11.74 -17.29
C PRO A 97 16.48 12.36 -16.96
N LYS A 98 16.94 12.31 -15.70
CA LYS A 98 18.26 12.79 -15.26
C LYS A 98 19.36 11.73 -15.31
N GLY A 99 19.11 10.58 -15.92
CA GLY A 99 20.12 9.50 -16.08
C GLY A 99 20.36 8.68 -14.81
N PHE A 100 19.46 8.75 -13.82
CA PHE A 100 19.48 7.84 -12.67
C PHE A 100 18.62 6.61 -12.97
N HIS A 101 19.09 5.42 -12.58
CA HIS A 101 18.44 4.17 -12.90
C HIS A 101 17.98 3.44 -11.63
N VAL A 102 16.77 2.88 -11.67
CA VAL A 102 16.24 2.00 -10.63
C VAL A 102 16.03 0.62 -11.25
N VAL A 103 16.71 -0.39 -10.73
CA VAL A 103 16.55 -1.78 -11.15
C VAL A 103 15.66 -2.47 -10.12
N VAL A 104 14.53 -2.99 -10.57
CA VAL A 104 13.43 -3.42 -9.72
C VAL A 104 13.34 -4.93 -9.67
N GLU A 105 13.07 -5.44 -8.46
CA GLU A 105 12.70 -6.82 -8.18
C GLU A 105 11.41 -6.84 -7.37
N VAL A 106 10.37 -7.48 -7.87
CA VAL A 106 9.03 -7.54 -7.27
C VAL A 106 8.85 -8.87 -6.52
N LYS A 107 8.29 -8.79 -5.31
CA LYS A 107 7.99 -9.94 -4.47
C LYS A 107 6.55 -9.87 -3.98
N THR A 108 5.73 -10.86 -4.31
CA THR A 108 4.33 -10.93 -3.88
C THR A 108 4.21 -11.21 -2.39
N THR A 109 4.69 -12.39 -1.94
CA THR A 109 4.96 -12.87 -0.56
C THR A 109 5.15 -14.39 -0.55
N GLU A 110 5.87 -14.95 -1.53
CA GLU A 110 6.10 -16.41 -1.57
C GLU A 110 7.47 -16.74 -0.99
N VAL A 111 7.50 -17.82 -0.18
CA VAL A 111 8.48 -18.30 0.81
C VAL A 111 9.87 -18.64 0.22
N TYR A 112 10.43 -17.76 -0.60
CA TYR A 112 11.71 -17.98 -1.26
C TYR A 112 12.76 -17.02 -0.73
N PRO A 113 13.88 -17.53 -0.18
CA PRO A 113 14.94 -16.69 0.35
C PRO A 113 15.54 -15.84 -0.77
N VAL A 114 15.37 -14.52 -0.64
CA VAL A 114 15.86 -13.54 -1.62
C VAL A 114 17.36 -13.32 -1.43
N LYS A 115 18.13 -13.64 -2.48
CA LYS A 115 19.57 -13.39 -2.49
C LYS A 115 19.84 -11.98 -2.99
N VAL A 116 20.34 -11.13 -2.09
CA VAL A 116 20.74 -9.74 -2.39
C VAL A 116 21.72 -9.66 -3.58
N THR A 117 22.59 -10.66 -3.72
CA THR A 117 23.56 -10.79 -4.81
C THR A 117 22.93 -10.86 -6.20
N THR A 118 21.68 -11.32 -6.32
CA THR A 118 20.99 -11.44 -7.60
C THR A 118 20.72 -10.07 -8.21
N LEU A 119 20.05 -9.18 -7.45
CA LEU A 119 19.76 -7.82 -7.91
C LEU A 119 21.03 -7.00 -8.12
N ILE A 120 22.04 -7.20 -7.26
CA ILE A 120 23.37 -6.63 -7.46
C ILE A 120 23.95 -7.06 -8.81
N GLY A 121 23.90 -8.36 -9.13
CA GLY A 121 24.40 -8.88 -10.39
C GLY A 121 23.66 -8.33 -11.61
N TYR A 122 22.37 -8.03 -11.49
CA TYR A 122 21.61 -7.38 -12.56
C TYR A 122 22.11 -5.96 -12.84
N VAL A 123 22.34 -5.17 -11.79
CA VAL A 123 22.89 -3.82 -11.93
C VAL A 123 24.32 -3.87 -12.47
N ASP A 124 25.16 -4.77 -11.96
CA ASP A 124 26.54 -4.95 -12.44
C ASP A 124 26.56 -5.28 -13.95
N ARG A 125 25.70 -6.21 -14.42
CA ARG A 125 25.59 -6.54 -15.84
C ARG A 125 25.13 -5.35 -16.70
N LEU A 126 24.19 -4.53 -16.20
CA LEU A 126 23.76 -3.32 -16.91
C LEU A 126 24.90 -2.29 -17.01
N ILE A 127 25.76 -2.20 -16.00
CA ILE A 127 26.96 -1.36 -16.03
C ILE A 127 27.98 -1.92 -17.04
N GLU A 128 28.24 -3.23 -17.02
CA GLU A 128 29.14 -3.90 -17.97
C GLU A 128 28.69 -3.75 -19.43
N GLN A 129 27.37 -3.71 -19.67
CA GLN A 129 26.79 -3.48 -20.99
C GLN A 129 26.77 -1.99 -21.40
N GLY A 130 27.13 -1.06 -20.50
CA GLY A 130 27.14 0.38 -20.76
C GLY A 130 25.78 1.06 -20.70
N GLU A 131 24.73 0.35 -20.24
CA GLU A 131 23.37 0.90 -20.07
C GLU A 131 23.26 1.78 -18.82
N ILE A 132 24.11 1.54 -17.82
CA ILE A 132 24.24 2.34 -16.60
C ILE A 132 25.71 2.74 -16.47
N GLN A 133 25.97 4.00 -16.10
CA GLN A 133 27.35 4.49 -15.96
C GLN A 133 28.11 3.81 -14.82
N ASP A 134 27.54 3.83 -13.60
CA ASP A 134 28.11 3.24 -12.40
C ASP A 134 27.04 3.15 -11.29
N TRP A 135 27.41 2.61 -10.13
CA TRP A 135 26.52 2.48 -8.97
C TRP A 135 26.08 3.81 -8.34
N ASN A 136 26.74 4.94 -8.60
CA ASN A 136 26.26 6.26 -8.15
C ASN A 136 25.05 6.72 -8.98
N HIS A 137 24.86 6.13 -10.15
CA HIS A 137 23.73 6.38 -11.06
C HIS A 137 22.68 5.27 -10.99
N ALA A 138 22.76 4.36 -10.03
CA ALA A 138 21.88 3.21 -9.91
C ALA A 138 21.30 3.06 -8.49
N LEU A 139 20.15 2.40 -8.41
CA LEU A 139 19.55 1.89 -7.20
C LEU A 139 18.93 0.52 -7.49
N GLY A 140 19.28 -0.50 -6.70
CA GLY A 140 18.48 -1.73 -6.67
C GLY A 140 17.30 -1.57 -5.73
N LEU A 141 16.09 -1.85 -6.19
CA LEU A 141 14.85 -1.68 -5.42
C LEU A 141 14.06 -2.99 -5.35
N TYR A 142 13.94 -3.54 -4.15
CA TYR A 142 12.98 -4.60 -3.86
C TYR A 142 11.61 -3.98 -3.57
N VAL A 143 10.61 -4.36 -4.35
CA VAL A 143 9.22 -3.95 -4.17
C VAL A 143 8.43 -5.12 -3.60
N VAL A 144 7.90 -4.97 -2.39
CA VAL A 144 7.26 -6.06 -1.66
C VAL A 144 5.76 -5.85 -1.53
N GLY A 145 4.98 -6.87 -1.94
CA GLY A 145 3.53 -6.86 -1.99
C GLY A 145 2.89 -6.87 -0.60
N ARG A 146 3.24 -7.83 0.26
CA ARG A 146 2.82 -7.82 1.67
C ARG A 146 4.02 -7.93 2.61
N PRO A 147 3.99 -7.27 3.80
CA PRO A 147 5.05 -7.42 4.78
C PRO A 147 5.18 -8.87 5.27
N ASP A 148 6.35 -9.48 5.07
CA ASP A 148 6.69 -10.84 5.49
C ASP A 148 7.77 -10.78 6.60
N PRO A 149 7.73 -11.66 7.63
CA PRO A 149 8.86 -11.89 8.54
C PRO A 149 10.24 -11.99 7.88
N GLU A 150 10.35 -12.55 6.68
CA GLU A 150 11.60 -12.65 5.93
C GLU A 150 12.16 -11.30 5.44
N ILE A 151 11.34 -10.23 5.40
CA ILE A 151 11.84 -8.90 5.04
C ILE A 151 12.93 -8.44 6.02
N LYS A 152 12.84 -8.81 7.30
CA LYS A 152 13.91 -8.53 8.28
C LYS A 152 15.23 -9.19 7.87
N GLN A 153 15.19 -10.41 7.32
CA GLN A 153 16.39 -11.09 6.83
C GLN A 153 16.94 -10.38 5.60
N LEU A 154 16.07 -9.98 4.66
CA LEU A 154 16.47 -9.20 3.49
C LEU A 154 17.12 -7.86 3.86
N GLU A 155 16.57 -7.13 4.83
CA GLU A 155 17.18 -5.91 5.36
C GLU A 155 18.57 -6.15 5.92
N ASN A 156 18.71 -7.16 6.78
CA ASN A 156 20.00 -7.49 7.40
C ASN A 156 21.03 -7.84 6.34
N ASN A 157 20.63 -8.58 5.31
CA ASN A 157 21.48 -8.90 4.18
C ASN A 157 21.87 -7.63 3.39
N ILE A 158 20.93 -6.72 3.12
CA ILE A 158 21.23 -5.43 2.47
C ILE A 158 22.21 -4.60 3.30
N ILE A 159 21.98 -4.47 4.61
CA ILE A 159 22.89 -3.73 5.52
C ILE A 159 24.29 -4.33 5.45
N ALA A 160 24.42 -5.65 5.59
CA ALA A 160 25.72 -6.34 5.53
C ALA A 160 26.45 -6.13 4.19
N HIS A 161 25.71 -5.97 3.08
CA HIS A 161 26.28 -5.64 1.79
C HIS A 161 26.66 -4.16 1.66
N MET A 162 25.85 -3.23 2.19
CA MET A 162 26.11 -1.79 2.14
C MET A 162 27.29 -1.36 3.01
N THR A 163 27.57 -2.07 4.10
CA THR A 163 28.66 -1.74 5.04
C THR A 163 30.01 -2.36 4.68
N ARG A 164 30.10 -3.15 3.60
CA ARG A 164 31.38 -3.68 3.12
C ARG A 164 32.22 -2.55 2.53
N GLU A 165 33.44 -2.41 3.03
CA GLU A 165 34.37 -1.34 2.65
C GLU A 165 34.62 -1.32 1.14
N GLY A 166 34.52 -0.13 0.53
CA GLY A 166 35.04 0.15 -0.81
C GLY A 166 34.07 0.08 -2.00
N ASN A 167 32.79 -0.28 -1.83
CA ASN A 167 31.84 -0.24 -2.96
C ASN A 167 30.38 -0.04 -2.49
N THR A 168 29.90 1.21 -2.49
CA THR A 168 28.51 1.52 -2.14
C THR A 168 27.56 1.03 -3.24
N ARG A 169 26.90 -0.09 -2.99
CA ARG A 169 25.84 -0.64 -3.84
C ARG A 169 24.49 -0.32 -3.20
N PRO A 170 23.87 0.83 -3.49
CA PRO A 170 22.60 1.22 -2.89
C PRO A 170 21.51 0.21 -3.23
N LEU A 171 20.97 -0.43 -2.20
CA LEU A 171 19.83 -1.32 -2.30
C LEU A 171 18.76 -0.90 -1.31
N ARG A 172 17.50 -0.94 -1.72
CA ARG A 172 16.37 -0.52 -0.90
C ARG A 172 15.21 -1.49 -0.99
N ILE A 173 14.35 -1.44 0.02
CA ILE A 173 13.09 -2.16 0.12
C ILE A 173 11.99 -1.12 0.28
N ILE A 174 10.92 -1.28 -0.50
CA ILE A 174 9.70 -0.49 -0.40
C ILE A 174 8.50 -1.43 -0.53
N SER A 175 7.42 -1.20 0.22
CA SER A 175 6.16 -1.88 -0.06
C SER A 175 5.47 -1.31 -1.30
N VAL A 176 4.63 -2.12 -1.95
CA VAL A 176 3.77 -1.61 -3.04
C VAL A 176 2.82 -0.51 -2.53
N GLU A 177 2.32 -0.60 -1.28
CA GLU A 177 1.49 0.45 -0.65
C GLU A 177 2.24 1.79 -0.58
N SER A 178 3.49 1.77 -0.14
CA SER A 178 4.35 2.96 -0.06
C SER A 178 4.65 3.54 -1.44
N LEU A 179 4.88 2.69 -2.45
CA LEU A 179 5.14 3.13 -3.82
C LEU A 179 3.89 3.76 -4.47
N LEU A 180 2.70 3.20 -4.22
CA LEU A 180 1.43 3.79 -4.63
C LEU A 180 1.22 5.15 -3.97
N SER A 181 1.53 5.27 -2.67
CA SER A 181 1.45 6.53 -1.94
C SER A 181 2.35 7.61 -2.57
N LEU A 182 3.54 7.24 -3.08
CA LEU A 182 4.41 8.18 -3.82
C LEU A 182 3.78 8.65 -5.13
N ALA A 183 3.15 7.76 -5.90
CA ALA A 183 2.47 8.13 -7.13
C ALA A 183 1.25 9.03 -6.87
N GLU A 184 0.48 8.74 -5.81
CA GLU A 184 -0.61 9.62 -5.38
C GLU A 184 -0.09 10.99 -4.94
N MET A 185 1.03 11.03 -4.22
CA MET A 185 1.66 12.28 -3.82
C MET A 185 2.04 13.13 -5.04
N MET A 186 2.58 12.52 -6.10
CA MET A 186 2.87 13.25 -7.35
C MET A 186 1.62 13.70 -8.12
N ASN A 187 0.53 12.92 -8.04
CA ASN A 187 -0.69 13.21 -8.80
C ASN A 187 -1.57 14.27 -8.12
N GLU A 188 -1.66 14.23 -6.79
CA GLU A 188 -2.58 15.05 -6.00
C GLU A 188 -1.90 16.22 -5.29
N TYR A 189 -0.57 16.20 -5.16
CA TYR A 189 0.21 17.20 -4.44
C TYR A 189 1.39 17.70 -5.28
N ASP A 190 2.00 18.80 -4.84
CA ASP A 190 3.16 19.42 -5.53
C ASP A 190 4.48 18.67 -5.21
N VAL A 191 4.46 17.35 -5.40
CA VAL A 191 5.63 16.48 -5.29
C VAL A 191 6.07 16.12 -6.71
N ASN A 192 7.30 16.46 -7.07
CA ASN A 192 7.81 16.19 -8.41
C ASN A 192 8.73 14.95 -8.42
N HIS A 193 9.15 14.52 -9.61
CA HIS A 193 10.04 13.36 -9.79
C HIS A 193 11.35 13.45 -8.99
N GLU A 194 11.90 14.66 -8.81
CA GLU A 194 13.16 14.84 -8.07
C GLU A 194 12.99 14.64 -6.58
N ASP A 195 11.84 15.02 -6.04
CA ASP A 195 11.48 14.74 -4.65
C ASP A 195 11.39 13.22 -4.44
N ILE A 196 10.78 12.49 -5.39
CA ILE A 196 10.74 11.02 -5.37
C ILE A 196 12.14 10.42 -5.37
N LEU A 197 13.03 10.87 -6.26
CA LEU A 197 14.42 10.40 -6.27
C LEU A 197 15.13 10.67 -4.93
N THR A 198 14.86 11.81 -4.31
CA THR A 198 15.40 12.16 -2.99
C THR A 198 14.87 11.23 -1.90
N ILE A 199 13.59 10.85 -1.97
CA ILE A 199 12.94 9.89 -1.04
C ILE A 199 13.44 8.46 -1.24
N LEU A 200 13.81 8.06 -2.46
CA LEU A 200 14.34 6.72 -2.75
C LEU A 200 15.82 6.55 -2.36
N ARG A 201 16.56 7.66 -2.20
CA ARG A 201 18.00 7.68 -1.86
C ARG A 201 18.44 7.55 -0.39
N PRO A 202 17.62 7.72 0.68
CA PRO A 202 18.11 7.88 2.06
C PRO A 202 18.87 6.65 2.59
N SER A 203 19.57 6.81 3.72
CA SER A 203 20.70 5.96 4.17
C SER A 203 20.38 4.53 4.60
N GLY A 204 19.11 4.20 4.89
CA GLY A 204 18.70 2.89 5.41
C GLY A 204 18.11 1.96 4.36
N PRO A 205 18.02 0.65 4.61
CA PRO A 205 17.49 -0.32 3.63
C PRO A 205 16.00 -0.17 3.36
N ARG A 206 15.19 0.31 4.31
CA ARG A 206 13.74 0.49 4.13
C ARG A 206 13.34 1.95 3.93
N ILE A 207 12.42 2.18 3.01
CA ILE A 207 11.93 3.53 2.69
C ILE A 207 10.54 3.80 3.29
N ASP A 208 9.73 2.77 3.56
CA ASP A 208 8.33 2.89 4.02
C ASP A 208 8.12 3.85 5.20
N PHE A 209 9.04 3.85 6.17
CA PHE A 209 8.94 4.73 7.34
C PHE A 209 8.91 6.23 6.99
N PHE A 210 9.68 6.64 5.98
CA PHE A 210 9.74 8.03 5.54
C PHE A 210 8.45 8.42 4.82
N ILE A 211 7.93 7.50 3.99
CA ILE A 211 6.68 7.67 3.25
C ILE A 211 5.50 7.78 4.22
N ASP A 212 5.46 6.91 5.22
CA ASP A 212 4.46 6.96 6.29
C ASP A 212 4.48 8.28 7.06
N LEU A 213 5.64 8.87 7.27
CA LEU A 213 5.74 10.18 7.91
C LEU A 213 5.16 11.27 7.01
N MET A 214 5.50 11.27 5.72
CA MET A 214 4.98 12.24 4.75
C MET A 214 3.47 12.16 4.61
N VAL A 215 2.92 10.95 4.38
CA VAL A 215 1.47 10.72 4.31
C VAL A 215 0.76 11.27 5.55
N ARG A 216 1.27 10.96 6.76
CA ARG A 216 0.69 11.47 8.01
C ARG A 216 0.75 12.99 8.15
N LEU A 217 1.76 13.65 7.59
CA LEU A 217 1.85 15.11 7.60
C LEU A 217 0.87 15.74 6.60
N MET A 218 0.62 15.07 5.48
CA MET A 218 -0.28 15.53 4.42
C MET A 218 -1.75 15.34 4.80
N SER A 219 -2.11 14.21 5.42
CA SER A 219 -3.49 13.96 5.89
C SER A 219 -3.96 14.93 6.99
N ARG A 220 -3.09 15.74 7.57
CA ARG A 220 -3.47 16.81 8.52
C ARG A 220 -4.03 18.05 7.85
N ARG A 221 -3.81 18.20 6.54
CA ARG A 221 -4.19 19.38 5.76
C ARG A 221 -5.55 19.22 5.08
N GLU A 222 -6.11 18.01 4.99
CA GLU A 222 -7.47 17.82 4.48
C GLU A 222 -8.46 18.39 5.51
N PRO A 223 -9.29 19.38 5.15
CA PRO A 223 -10.41 19.78 5.99
C PRO A 223 -11.34 18.57 6.15
N GLU A 224 -11.75 18.28 7.39
CA GLU A 224 -12.83 17.32 7.64
C GLU A 224 -14.00 17.68 6.71
N PRO A 225 -14.64 16.71 6.03
CA PRO A 225 -15.80 17.02 5.20
C PRO A 225 -16.80 17.79 6.06
N SER A 226 -17.06 19.03 5.66
CA SER A 226 -18.04 19.87 6.32
C SER A 226 -19.39 19.19 6.14
N LEU A 227 -19.90 18.63 7.23
CA LEU A 227 -21.31 18.26 7.32
C LEU A 227 -22.12 19.53 6.95
N PRO A 228 -23.20 19.41 6.16
CA PRO A 228 -24.03 20.57 5.81
C PRO A 228 -24.40 21.33 7.09
N GLU A 229 -24.06 22.62 7.16
CA GLU A 229 -24.49 23.52 8.23
C GLU A 229 -26.00 23.76 8.10
N GLU A 230 -26.81 22.81 8.54
CA GLU A 230 -28.22 23.08 8.86
C GLU A 230 -28.33 23.57 10.30
N THR A 231 -28.57 24.88 10.40
CA THR A 231 -29.19 25.60 11.53
C THR A 231 -28.58 25.40 12.91
N ARG A 232 -27.74 26.37 13.30
CA ARG A 232 -27.42 26.66 14.70
C ARG A 232 -28.65 27.17 15.44
N ASP A 233 -29.45 26.25 15.95
CA ASP A 233 -30.30 26.51 17.11
C ASP A 233 -29.81 25.68 18.29
N LYS A 234 -29.41 26.40 19.35
CA LYS A 234 -29.01 25.82 20.62
C LYS A 234 -30.25 25.22 21.30
N LYS A 235 -30.46 23.90 21.18
CA LYS A 235 -31.13 23.04 22.17
C LYS A 235 -31.04 21.56 21.78
N GLU A 236 -30.77 20.73 22.78
CA GLU A 236 -30.59 19.26 22.78
C GLU A 236 -29.32 18.72 22.11
N ILE A 237 -28.36 18.28 22.94
CA ILE A 237 -27.28 17.38 22.53
C ILE A 237 -27.94 16.04 22.21
N SER A 238 -28.38 15.85 20.97
CA SER A 238 -28.80 14.55 20.48
C SER A 238 -27.60 13.59 20.58
N LYS A 239 -27.84 12.42 21.16
CA LYS A 239 -26.92 11.27 21.20
C LYS A 239 -26.71 10.72 19.78
N VAL A 240 -26.08 11.47 18.90
CA VAL A 240 -25.69 10.93 17.59
C VAL A 240 -24.42 10.09 17.82
N GLU A 241 -24.58 8.78 17.70
CA GLU A 241 -23.47 7.83 17.62
C GLU A 241 -22.57 8.25 16.45
N ALA A 242 -21.26 8.37 16.68
CA ALA A 242 -20.33 8.61 15.58
C ALA A 242 -19.83 7.28 15.00
N TYR A 243 -19.52 7.30 13.71
CA TYR A 243 -19.01 6.13 12.99
C TYR A 243 -17.58 6.40 12.53
N TRP A 244 -16.70 5.44 12.75
CA TRP A 244 -15.26 5.58 12.52
C TRP A 244 -14.74 4.46 11.63
N LEU A 245 -13.85 4.81 10.71
CA LEU A 245 -13.05 3.86 9.93
C LEU A 245 -11.61 3.94 10.43
N ALA A 246 -11.05 2.81 10.87
CA ALA A 246 -9.68 2.71 11.34
C ALA A 246 -8.86 1.76 10.46
N PRO A 247 -7.83 2.25 9.75
CA PRO A 247 -6.92 1.39 9.03
C PRO A 247 -5.97 0.66 9.98
N VAL A 248 -5.66 -0.58 9.63
CA VAL A 248 -4.73 -1.47 10.33
C VAL A 248 -3.74 -1.99 9.33
N ARG A 249 -2.45 -1.74 9.60
CA ARG A 249 -1.35 -2.15 8.73
C ARG A 249 -0.71 -3.43 9.21
N SER A 250 -0.30 -4.23 8.25
CA SER A 250 0.62 -5.36 8.48
C SER A 250 1.97 -4.85 8.93
N ASN A 251 2.72 -5.71 9.60
CA ASN A 251 4.10 -5.45 9.99
C ASN A 251 4.93 -6.73 9.85
N ASN A 252 6.21 -6.64 10.21
CA ASN A 252 7.19 -7.72 10.06
C ASN A 252 6.89 -8.99 10.87
N GLU A 253 5.92 -8.98 11.77
CA GLU A 253 5.62 -10.11 12.66
C GLU A 253 4.19 -10.60 12.52
N ARG A 254 3.28 -9.72 12.09
CA ARG A 254 1.85 -10.00 11.99
C ARG A 254 1.24 -9.25 10.82
N THR A 255 0.37 -9.93 10.10
CA THR A 255 -0.56 -9.34 9.15
C THR A 255 -1.55 -8.42 9.86
N ALA A 256 -2.18 -7.50 9.11
CA ALA A 256 -3.25 -6.66 9.62
C ALA A 256 -4.41 -7.48 10.21
N GLU A 257 -4.75 -8.62 9.58
CA GLU A 257 -5.81 -9.52 10.02
C GLU A 257 -5.48 -10.18 11.37
N GLU A 258 -4.23 -10.62 11.57
CA GLU A 258 -3.78 -11.17 12.86
C GLU A 258 -3.76 -10.11 13.97
N VAL A 259 -3.40 -8.87 13.64
CA VAL A 259 -3.49 -7.73 14.58
C VAL A 259 -4.94 -7.50 14.98
N ILE A 260 -5.87 -7.48 14.01
CA ILE A 260 -7.30 -7.31 14.26
C ILE A 260 -7.86 -8.48 15.07
N GLN A 261 -7.55 -9.73 14.71
CA GLN A 261 -7.96 -10.91 15.48
C GLN A 261 -7.52 -10.79 16.93
N THR A 262 -6.24 -10.49 17.16
CA THR A 262 -5.68 -10.42 18.52
C THR A 262 -6.33 -9.28 19.31
N LEU A 263 -6.30 -8.05 18.79
CA LEU A 263 -6.72 -6.88 19.57
C LEU A 263 -8.23 -6.77 19.64
N VAL A 264 -8.91 -6.83 18.49
CA VAL A 264 -10.35 -6.60 18.39
C VAL A 264 -11.14 -7.86 18.75
N GLY A 265 -10.71 -9.02 18.27
CA GLY A 265 -11.37 -10.30 18.51
C GLY A 265 -11.17 -10.82 19.94
N ASP A 266 -9.93 -11.16 20.26
CA ASP A 266 -9.58 -11.91 21.47
C ASP A 266 -9.60 -10.98 22.69
N GLU A 267 -8.91 -9.85 22.60
CA GLU A 267 -8.74 -8.92 23.73
C GLU A 267 -9.87 -7.89 23.84
N LYS A 268 -10.68 -7.72 22.78
CA LYS A 268 -11.77 -6.73 22.70
C LYS A 268 -11.30 -5.33 23.08
N ILE A 269 -10.16 -4.93 22.54
CA ILE A 269 -9.58 -3.60 22.67
C ILE A 269 -9.08 -3.10 21.31
N TYR A 270 -8.77 -1.81 21.24
CA TYR A 270 -7.90 -1.30 20.19
C TYR A 270 -7.01 -0.18 20.74
N ALA A 271 -5.95 0.14 20.01
CA ALA A 271 -4.93 1.09 20.45
C ALA A 271 -4.62 2.14 19.37
N PHE A 272 -4.57 3.40 19.78
CA PHE A 272 -4.19 4.52 18.94
C PHE A 272 -2.82 5.06 19.32
N GLY A 273 -2.13 5.59 18.31
CA GLY A 273 -0.93 6.38 18.51
C GLY A 273 -1.27 7.79 18.99
N GLU A 274 -0.27 8.49 19.52
CA GLU A 274 -0.44 9.86 20.06
C GLU A 274 -1.08 10.82 19.04
N ARG A 275 -0.74 10.61 17.76
CA ARG A 275 -1.09 11.46 16.61
C ARG A 275 -2.24 10.92 15.75
N THR A 276 -2.90 9.84 16.15
CA THR A 276 -4.02 9.28 15.40
C THR A 276 -5.18 10.30 15.33
N PRO A 277 -5.65 10.70 14.13
CA PRO A 277 -6.82 11.57 14.01
C PRO A 277 -8.06 10.93 14.64
N GLY A 278 -8.98 11.75 15.15
CA GLY A 278 -10.17 11.24 15.85
C GLY A 278 -9.94 10.71 17.27
N ARG A 279 -8.70 10.46 17.71
CA ARG A 279 -8.38 9.92 19.05
C ARG A 279 -9.08 10.67 20.19
N LYS A 280 -9.07 12.00 20.17
CA LYS A 280 -9.66 12.84 21.22
C LYS A 280 -11.18 12.96 21.10
N GLN A 281 -11.75 12.60 19.95
CA GLN A 281 -13.17 12.71 19.65
C GLN A 281 -13.90 11.38 19.87
N LEU A 282 -13.21 10.24 19.73
CA LEU A 282 -13.74 8.90 19.96
C LEU A 282 -14.27 8.76 21.39
N LYS A 283 -15.52 8.32 21.52
CA LYS A 283 -16.21 8.20 22.82
C LYS A 283 -17.00 6.89 22.95
N PRO A 284 -17.32 6.46 24.18
CA PRO A 284 -18.23 5.33 24.40
C PRO A 284 -19.55 5.50 23.66
N GLY A 285 -20.01 4.43 23.01
CA GLY A 285 -21.22 4.42 22.22
C GLY A 285 -21.01 4.65 20.72
N ASP A 286 -19.85 5.11 20.29
CA ASP A 286 -19.48 5.22 18.87
C ASP A 286 -19.26 3.83 18.25
N TRP A 287 -19.44 3.74 16.93
CA TRP A 287 -19.12 2.58 16.12
C TRP A 287 -17.78 2.74 15.42
N ILE A 288 -17.02 1.66 15.29
CA ILE A 288 -15.74 1.64 14.60
C ILE A 288 -15.61 0.39 13.74
N CYS A 289 -15.18 0.54 12.49
CA CYS A 289 -14.83 -0.55 11.59
C CYS A 289 -13.34 -0.54 11.25
N PHE A 290 -12.79 -1.73 11.02
CA PHE A 290 -11.35 -1.95 10.87
C PHE A 290 -11.03 -2.38 9.45
N TYR A 291 -10.29 -1.54 8.73
CA TYR A 291 -9.77 -1.82 7.40
C TYR A 291 -8.41 -2.48 7.51
N ALA A 292 -8.30 -3.75 7.10
CA ALA A 292 -7.03 -4.42 6.94
C ALA A 292 -6.40 -3.98 5.61
N SER A 293 -5.19 -3.40 5.66
CA SER A 293 -4.43 -3.01 4.46
C SER A 293 -4.42 -4.13 3.42
N ASP A 294 -4.62 -3.75 2.16
CA ASP A 294 -4.65 -4.62 0.97
C ASP A 294 -5.77 -5.67 0.92
N LYS A 295 -6.68 -5.69 1.91
CA LYS A 295 -7.78 -6.66 1.99
C LYS A 295 -9.14 -5.99 1.88
N GLY A 296 -9.43 -5.04 2.78
CA GLY A 296 -10.76 -4.46 2.95
C GLY A 296 -11.16 -4.33 4.41
N VAL A 297 -12.41 -3.97 4.67
CA VAL A 297 -12.96 -3.94 6.03
C VAL A 297 -13.25 -5.36 6.47
N VAL A 298 -12.73 -5.77 7.63
CA VAL A 298 -12.77 -7.17 8.11
C VAL A 298 -13.38 -7.32 9.51
N ALA A 299 -13.64 -6.20 10.19
CA ALA A 299 -14.25 -6.22 11.51
C ALA A 299 -14.99 -4.91 11.80
N HIS A 300 -15.96 -4.98 12.71
CA HIS A 300 -16.52 -3.79 13.35
C HIS A 300 -16.85 -4.06 14.81
N ALA A 301 -16.96 -2.99 15.59
CA ALA A 301 -17.28 -3.04 17.01
C ALA A 301 -17.85 -1.71 17.50
N ARG A 302 -18.39 -1.73 18.72
CA ARG A 302 -18.85 -0.56 19.45
C ARG A 302 -17.84 -0.17 20.54
N VAL A 303 -17.51 1.11 20.62
CA VAL A 303 -16.55 1.66 21.59
C VAL A 303 -17.16 1.62 22.99
N LYS A 304 -16.47 0.98 23.94
CA LYS A 304 -16.91 0.81 25.33
C LYS A 304 -16.33 1.85 26.27
N THR A 305 -15.07 2.26 26.06
CA THR A 305 -14.38 3.24 26.92
C THR A 305 -13.75 4.35 26.09
N TYR A 306 -13.48 5.49 26.71
CA TYR A 306 -12.60 6.49 26.09
C TYR A 306 -11.19 5.91 25.88
N PRO A 307 -10.43 6.40 24.88
CA PRO A 307 -9.00 6.11 24.78
C PRO A 307 -8.25 6.62 26.02
N GLU A 308 -7.62 5.70 26.73
CA GLU A 308 -6.83 5.99 27.93
C GLU A 308 -5.36 5.72 27.69
N LYS A 309 -4.49 6.57 28.23
CA LYS A 309 -3.05 6.37 28.14
C LYS A 309 -2.62 5.25 29.08
N LYS A 310 -2.51 4.02 28.56
CA LYS A 310 -2.15 2.82 29.33
C LYS A 310 -1.46 1.78 28.45
N PHE A 311 -0.63 0.96 29.08
CA PHE A 311 -0.01 -0.16 28.42
C PHE A 311 -0.90 -1.40 28.45
N HIS A 312 -0.91 -2.14 27.35
CA HIS A 312 -1.60 -3.41 27.26
C HIS A 312 -0.62 -4.45 26.70
N PRO A 313 -0.49 -5.64 27.33
CA PRO A 313 0.55 -6.62 26.98
C PRO A 313 0.45 -7.15 25.55
N LYS A 314 -0.73 -7.09 24.93
CA LYS A 314 -0.97 -7.51 23.54
C LYS A 314 -0.82 -6.39 22.51
N VAL A 315 -0.71 -5.13 22.95
CA VAL A 315 -0.45 -4.01 22.05
C VAL A 315 1.05 -3.99 21.77
N ARG A 316 1.39 -4.18 20.50
CA ARG A 316 2.77 -4.13 20.03
C ARG A 316 3.30 -2.71 20.11
N GLU A 317 4.58 -2.54 20.47
CA GLU A 317 5.21 -1.22 20.58
C GLU A 317 4.32 -0.25 21.39
N PRO A 318 3.99 -0.61 22.65
CA PRO A 318 3.03 0.13 23.47
C PRO A 318 3.40 1.62 23.66
N GLU A 319 4.68 1.97 23.48
CA GLU A 319 5.16 3.34 23.40
C GLU A 319 4.69 4.10 22.15
N LYS A 320 4.52 3.42 21.01
CA LYS A 320 3.97 4.00 19.77
C LYS A 320 2.45 4.06 19.78
N TYR A 321 1.79 3.12 20.45
CA TYR A 321 0.32 3.01 20.55
C TYR A 321 -0.19 3.07 22.00
N PRO A 322 0.05 4.18 22.73
CA PRO A 322 -0.19 4.21 24.17
C PRO A 322 -1.67 4.44 24.54
N TRP A 323 -2.57 4.69 23.59
CA TRP A 323 -3.95 5.06 23.86
C TRP A 323 -4.90 3.88 23.62
N VAL A 324 -5.22 3.13 24.67
CA VAL A 324 -6.00 1.90 24.60
C VAL A 324 -7.45 2.15 25.02
N PHE A 325 -8.39 1.59 24.27
CA PHE A 325 -9.82 1.61 24.58
C PHE A 325 -10.43 0.22 24.41
N SER A 326 -11.47 -0.05 25.19
CA SER A 326 -12.19 -1.32 25.12
C SER A 326 -13.33 -1.27 24.11
N LEU A 327 -13.66 -2.43 23.57
CA LEU A 327 -14.69 -2.67 22.57
C LEU A 327 -15.74 -3.64 23.12
N HIS A 328 -16.94 -3.57 22.54
CA HIS A 328 -18.00 -4.56 22.71
C HIS A 328 -18.76 -4.69 21.39
N GLU A 329 -19.70 -5.64 21.31
CA GLU A 329 -20.44 -5.93 20.06
C GLU A 329 -19.50 -6.17 18.86
N VAL A 330 -18.40 -6.87 19.13
CA VAL A 330 -17.38 -7.17 18.12
C VAL A 330 -17.91 -8.20 17.14
N LYS A 331 -17.79 -7.91 15.84
CA LYS A 331 -18.05 -8.85 14.75
C LYS A 331 -16.83 -8.91 13.84
N LEU A 332 -16.27 -10.11 13.71
CA LEU A 332 -15.17 -10.41 12.80
C LEU A 332 -15.68 -11.12 11.54
N TYR A 333 -15.07 -10.81 10.41
CA TYR A 333 -15.33 -11.41 9.11
C TYR A 333 -14.04 -11.40 8.28
N LEU A 334 -12.95 -11.86 8.89
CA LEU A 334 -11.60 -11.91 8.30
C LEU A 334 -11.59 -12.64 6.96
N ASP A 335 -12.26 -13.79 6.86
CA ASP A 335 -12.32 -14.58 5.62
C ASP A 335 -13.19 -13.98 4.51
N LYS A 336 -13.98 -12.95 4.84
CA LYS A 336 -14.96 -12.34 3.94
C LYS A 336 -14.90 -10.81 4.05
N PRO A 337 -13.75 -10.18 3.70
CA PRO A 337 -13.61 -8.73 3.73
C PRO A 337 -14.68 -8.04 2.89
N VAL A 338 -15.11 -6.87 3.32
CA VAL A 338 -15.85 -5.92 2.47
C VAL A 338 -14.80 -5.12 1.70
N VAL A 339 -14.64 -5.43 0.42
CA VAL A 339 -13.64 -4.82 -0.46
C VAL A 339 -14.15 -3.46 -0.93
N ILE A 340 -13.34 -2.41 -0.74
CA ILE A 340 -13.64 -1.04 -1.19
C ILE A 340 -13.26 -0.89 -2.68
N ASN A 341 -13.99 -1.59 -3.54
CA ASN A 341 -13.83 -1.52 -4.99
C ASN A 341 -14.55 -0.28 -5.58
N SER A 342 -14.39 -0.05 -6.89
CA SER A 342 -15.04 1.08 -7.57
C SER A 342 -16.56 1.11 -7.41
N ASP A 343 -17.21 -0.06 -7.40
CA ASP A 343 -18.67 -0.15 -7.32
C ASP A 343 -19.19 0.17 -5.93
N LEU A 344 -18.46 -0.23 -4.87
CA LEU A 344 -18.77 0.17 -3.50
C LEU A 344 -18.52 1.67 -3.32
N ARG A 345 -17.38 2.19 -3.83
CA ARG A 345 -17.05 3.62 -3.74
C ARG A 345 -18.14 4.50 -4.36
N ASN A 346 -18.74 4.10 -5.47
CA ASN A 346 -19.86 4.82 -6.09
C ASN A 346 -21.12 4.94 -5.21
N GLN A 347 -21.23 4.11 -4.18
CA GLN A 347 -22.36 4.11 -3.24
C GLN A 347 -22.05 4.87 -1.95
N LEU A 348 -20.78 5.18 -1.68
CA LEU A 348 -20.37 5.85 -0.44
C LEU A 348 -20.58 7.37 -0.55
N ASP A 349 -21.14 7.96 0.50
CA ASP A 349 -21.29 9.40 0.68
C ASP A 349 -19.94 10.11 0.57
N ALA A 350 -18.88 9.52 1.15
CA ALA A 350 -17.53 10.07 1.08
C ALA A 350 -16.99 10.25 -0.35
N PHE A 351 -17.55 9.54 -1.33
CA PHE A 351 -17.15 9.58 -2.74
C PHE A 351 -18.17 10.28 -3.64
N GLN A 352 -19.26 10.84 -3.09
CA GLN A 352 -20.22 11.59 -3.90
C GLN A 352 -19.54 12.75 -4.64
N GLY A 353 -19.81 12.84 -5.94
CA GLY A 353 -19.20 13.84 -6.83
C GLY A 353 -17.72 13.59 -7.16
N ARG A 354 -17.12 12.48 -6.70
CA ARG A 354 -15.77 12.06 -7.07
C ARG A 354 -15.80 11.01 -8.17
N ASP A 355 -14.82 11.06 -9.05
CA ASP A 355 -14.60 10.01 -10.05
C ASP A 355 -13.98 8.78 -9.38
N PRO A 356 -14.62 7.59 -9.41
CA PRO A 356 -14.08 6.37 -8.82
C PRO A 356 -12.80 5.87 -9.48
N SER A 357 -12.37 6.39 -10.63
CA SER A 357 -11.07 6.05 -11.21
C SER A 357 -9.89 6.78 -10.54
N LYS A 358 -10.17 7.91 -9.87
CA LYS A 358 -9.19 8.75 -9.17
C LYS A 358 -8.69 8.12 -7.87
N SER A 359 -7.61 8.70 -7.33
CA SER A 359 -7.00 8.29 -6.06
C SER A 359 -8.05 8.20 -4.95
N TRP A 360 -8.02 7.09 -4.21
CA TRP A 360 -8.96 6.83 -3.12
C TRP A 360 -8.28 6.44 -1.81
N ALA A 361 -6.97 6.20 -1.80
CA ALA A 361 -6.28 5.77 -0.59
C ALA A 361 -6.42 6.77 0.57
N TRP A 362 -6.63 8.06 0.27
CA TRP A 362 -6.97 9.07 1.29
C TRP A 362 -8.03 8.54 2.26
N PHE A 363 -9.05 7.82 1.76
CA PHE A 363 -10.14 7.27 2.56
C PHE A 363 -9.70 6.24 3.61
N VAL A 364 -8.61 5.50 3.34
CA VAL A 364 -8.09 4.41 4.19
C VAL A 364 -6.68 4.66 4.74
N GLN A 365 -6.09 5.84 4.55
CA GLN A 365 -4.73 6.16 5.02
C GLN A 365 -4.67 6.57 6.50
N ALA A 366 -5.77 7.04 7.06
CA ALA A 366 -5.84 7.46 8.46
C ALA A 366 -7.21 7.16 9.07
N THR A 367 -7.27 7.06 10.40
CA THR A 367 -8.53 6.98 11.12
C THR A 367 -9.37 8.22 10.83
N ARG A 368 -10.62 8.02 10.38
CA ARG A 368 -11.52 9.11 10.02
C ARG A 368 -12.95 8.82 10.45
N ARG A 369 -13.72 9.89 10.64
CA ARG A 369 -15.16 9.81 10.82
C ARG A 369 -15.82 9.57 9.46
N ILE A 370 -16.83 8.72 9.42
CA ILE A 370 -17.63 8.40 8.24
C ILE A 370 -19.12 8.57 8.57
N THR A 371 -19.98 8.58 7.54
CA THR A 371 -21.43 8.63 7.74
C THR A 371 -21.95 7.27 8.23
N GLU A 372 -23.15 7.27 8.83
CA GLU A 372 -23.83 6.01 9.18
C GLU A 372 -24.08 5.14 7.94
N HIS A 373 -24.45 5.79 6.83
CA HIS A 373 -24.68 5.13 5.55
C HIS A 373 -23.42 4.42 5.05
N ASP A 374 -22.28 5.12 5.03
CA ASP A 374 -20.99 4.55 4.65
C ASP A 374 -20.61 3.40 5.58
N PHE A 375 -20.80 3.54 6.88
CA PHE A 375 -20.51 2.49 7.84
C PHE A 375 -21.33 1.22 7.55
N LYS A 376 -22.62 1.35 7.26
CA LYS A 376 -23.48 0.21 6.92
C LYS A 376 -23.03 -0.48 5.63
N LEU A 377 -22.60 0.26 4.62
CA LEU A 377 -22.09 -0.30 3.37
C LEU A 377 -20.71 -0.95 3.51
N LEU A 378 -19.85 -0.39 4.38
CA LEU A 378 -18.50 -0.87 4.65
C LEU A 378 -18.46 -2.07 5.59
N THR A 379 -19.56 -2.39 6.26
CA THR A 379 -19.61 -3.43 7.28
C THR A 379 -20.64 -4.50 6.95
N ARG A 380 -20.53 -5.65 7.61
CA ARG A 380 -21.56 -6.70 7.57
C ARG A 380 -22.55 -6.56 8.73
N ALA A 381 -22.89 -5.33 9.11
CA ALA A 381 -23.76 -5.03 10.24
C ALA A 381 -25.19 -5.51 10.01
#